data_AF-A0A534KQV7-F1
#
_entry.id   AF-A0A534KQV7-F1
#
_cell.length_a   1.000
_cell.length_b   1.000
_cell.length_c   1.000
_cell.angle_alpha   90.00
_cell.angle_beta   90.00
_cell.angle_gamma   90.00
#
_symmetry.space_group_name_H-M   'P 1'
#
loop_
_entity.id
_entity.type
_entity.pdbx_description
1 polymer ?
#
loop_
_entity_poly.entity_id
_entity_poly.type
_entity_poly.pdbx_seq_one_letter_code
_entity_poly.pdbx_strand_id
1 'polypeptide(L)'
;MSSLETHIRKARAFRDGAAKVDDPGLRVEAWFLSAYHFIEACAAKRRVHIQKHQQVPDELKRNPAILGSRTSAVVDAFRYLDHNARAKFVYGNSGTRADLEKARKSFEAIVSICEEVLA
;
A
#
# COMPACT_ATOMS: atom_id res chain seq x y z
N MET A 1 -17.31 14.08 3.75
CA MET A 1 -15.96 13.53 3.96
C MET A 1 -15.24 13.60 2.64
N SER A 2 -14.08 14.26 2.59
CA SER A 2 -13.29 14.39 1.36
C SER A 2 -12.76 13.02 0.90
N SER A 3 -12.32 12.92 -0.36
CA SER A 3 -11.65 11.72 -0.87
C SER A 3 -10.44 11.34 0.00
N LEU A 4 -9.64 12.34 0.39
CA LEU A 4 -8.50 12.21 1.30
C LEU A 4 -8.88 11.53 2.63
N GLU A 5 -9.85 12.10 3.34
CA GLU A 5 -10.30 11.57 4.64
C GLU A 5 -10.85 10.14 4.51
N THR A 6 -11.57 9.86 3.42
CA THR A 6 -12.11 8.53 3.13
C THR A 6 -10.98 7.51 2.98
N HIS A 7 -9.94 7.86 2.23
CA HIS A 7 -8.79 6.99 2.02
C HIS A 7 -7.98 6.79 3.30
N ILE A 8 -7.73 7.82 4.10
CA ILE A 8 -7.06 7.70 5.40
C ILE A 8 -7.85 6.75 6.32
N ARG A 9 -9.17 6.91 6.41
CA ARG A 9 -10.02 6.05 7.25
C ARG A 9 -9.93 4.59 6.82
N LYS A 10 -10.05 4.31 5.51
CA LYS A 10 -9.93 2.94 4.98
C LYS A 10 -8.53 2.37 5.22
N ALA A 11 -7.49 3.16 4.97
CA ALA A 11 -6.11 2.73 5.17
C ALA A 11 -5.85 2.28 6.61
N ARG A 12 -6.30 3.07 7.58
CA ARG A 12 -6.22 2.73 9.02
C ARG A 12 -7.03 1.49 9.37
N ALA A 13 -8.28 1.42 8.89
CA ALA A 13 -9.13 0.26 9.15
C ALA A 13 -8.50 -1.06 8.67
N PHE A 14 -7.90 -1.08 7.47
CA PHE A 14 -7.19 -2.26 6.97
C PHE A 14 -5.90 -2.55 7.74
N ARG A 15 -5.14 -1.53 8.15
CA ARG A 15 -3.93 -1.71 8.98
C ARG A 15 -4.28 -2.36 10.31
N ASP A 16 -5.28 -1.81 10.99
CA ASP A 16 -5.71 -2.29 12.31
C ASP A 16 -6.36 -3.68 12.21
N GLY A 17 -7.03 -3.96 11.07
CA GLY A 17 -7.52 -5.30 10.74
C GLY A 17 -6.40 -6.31 10.55
N ALA A 18 -5.33 -5.96 9.82
CA ALA A 18 -4.20 -6.86 9.57
C ALA A 18 -3.54 -7.35 10.88
N ALA A 19 -3.51 -6.52 11.92
CA ALA A 19 -2.95 -6.88 13.23
C ALA A 19 -3.75 -7.95 13.99
N LYS A 20 -5.00 -8.21 13.58
CA LYS A 20 -5.94 -9.14 14.25
C LYS A 20 -6.14 -10.45 13.48
N VAL A 21 -5.48 -10.59 12.33
CA VAL A 21 -5.68 -11.72 11.40
C VAL A 21 -4.49 -12.66 11.50
N ASP A 22 -4.75 -13.94 11.79
CA ASP A 22 -3.71 -14.97 11.87
C ASP A 22 -3.35 -15.60 10.53
N ASP A 23 -4.32 -15.66 9.60
CA ASP A 23 -4.07 -16.19 8.26
C ASP A 23 -3.11 -15.29 7.46
N PRO A 24 -1.97 -15.83 6.96
CA PRO A 24 -1.00 -15.04 6.21
C PRO A 24 -1.54 -14.41 4.92
N GLY A 25 -2.44 -15.09 4.22
CA GLY A 25 -3.05 -14.59 2.98
C GLY A 25 -3.94 -13.38 3.24
N LEU A 26 -4.86 -13.50 4.19
CA LEU A 26 -5.72 -12.40 4.62
C LEU A 26 -4.92 -11.24 5.21
N ARG A 27 -3.82 -11.51 5.93
CA ARG A 27 -2.93 -10.48 6.46
C ARG A 27 -2.22 -9.70 5.33
N VAL A 28 -1.70 -10.41 4.32
CA VAL A 28 -1.08 -9.79 3.13
C VAL A 28 -2.09 -8.96 2.35
N GLU A 29 -3.31 -9.44 2.17
CA GLU A 29 -4.37 -8.70 1.49
C GLU A 29 -4.73 -7.41 2.24
N ALA A 30 -4.82 -7.47 3.57
CA ALA A 30 -5.08 -6.30 4.41
C ALA A 30 -3.93 -5.28 4.33
N TRP A 31 -2.67 -5.71 4.33
CA TRP A 31 -1.52 -4.83 4.11
C TRP A 31 -1.54 -4.17 2.73
N PHE A 32 -1.85 -4.92 1.68
CA PHE A 32 -1.99 -4.39 0.33
C PHE A 32 -3.09 -3.31 0.26
N LEU A 33 -4.29 -3.59 0.78
CA LEU A 33 -5.41 -2.65 0.76
C LEU A 33 -5.12 -1.38 1.58
N SER A 34 -4.46 -1.55 2.72
CA SER A 34 -4.01 -0.43 3.55
C SER A 34 -2.98 0.44 2.83
N ALA A 35 -1.93 -0.16 2.25
CA ALA A 35 -0.92 0.54 1.46
C ALA A 35 -1.54 1.28 0.28
N TYR A 36 -2.43 0.64 -0.48
CA TYR A 36 -3.11 1.26 -1.61
C TYR A 36 -3.89 2.51 -1.18
N HIS A 37 -4.62 2.44 -0.08
CA HIS A 37 -5.39 3.59 0.40
C HIS A 37 -4.54 4.70 1.02
N PHE A 38 -3.40 4.40 1.64
CA PHE A 38 -2.44 5.43 2.02
C PHE A 38 -1.88 6.16 0.81
N ILE A 39 -1.56 5.43 -0.27
CA ILE A 39 -1.07 6.03 -1.52
C ILE A 39 -2.15 6.90 -2.19
N GLU A 40 -3.39 6.42 -2.26
CA GLU A 40 -4.53 7.23 -2.76
C GLU A 40 -4.77 8.49 -1.90
N ALA A 41 -4.57 8.41 -0.58
CA ALA A 41 -4.64 9.59 0.27
C ALA A 41 -3.54 10.62 -0.11
N CYS A 42 -2.30 10.18 -0.29
CA CYS A 42 -1.22 11.06 -0.76
C CYS A 42 -1.54 11.70 -2.12
N ALA A 43 -2.08 10.92 -3.06
CA ALA A 43 -2.51 11.42 -4.37
C ALA A 43 -3.65 12.44 -4.23
N ALA A 44 -4.66 12.16 -3.40
CA ALA A 44 -5.79 13.04 -3.15
C ALA A 44 -5.37 14.39 -2.52
N LYS A 45 -4.33 14.41 -1.66
CA LYS A 45 -3.73 15.65 -1.12
C LYS A 45 -3.18 16.55 -2.24
N ARG A 46 -2.84 15.98 -3.40
CA ARG A 46 -2.40 16.68 -4.62
C ARG A 46 -3.48 16.80 -5.70
N ARG A 47 -4.75 16.48 -5.40
CA ARG A 47 -5.87 16.46 -6.35
C ARG A 47 -5.66 15.49 -7.52
N VAL A 48 -4.90 14.41 -7.31
CA VAL A 48 -4.71 13.32 -8.26
C VAL A 48 -5.58 12.13 -7.81
N HIS A 49 -6.12 11.38 -8.78
CA HIS A 49 -6.93 10.20 -8.54
C HIS A 49 -6.33 9.00 -9.27
N ILE A 50 -5.90 7.97 -8.53
CA ILE A 50 -5.28 6.79 -9.15
C ILE A 50 -6.36 5.79 -9.60
N GLN A 51 -7.45 5.65 -8.85
CA GLN A 51 -8.66 4.84 -9.10
C GLN A 51 -8.48 3.32 -9.13
N LYS A 52 -7.34 2.81 -9.63
CA LYS A 52 -7.05 1.38 -9.75
C LYS A 52 -5.66 1.08 -9.21
N HIS A 53 -5.53 0.03 -8.41
CA HIS A 53 -4.24 -0.36 -7.84
C HIS A 53 -3.16 -0.62 -8.89
N GLN A 54 -3.54 -1.17 -10.06
CA GLN A 54 -2.63 -1.42 -11.18
C GLN A 54 -1.99 -0.13 -11.72
N GLN A 55 -2.63 1.04 -11.52
CA GLN A 55 -2.16 2.33 -12.00
C GLN A 55 -1.21 3.02 -11.00
N VAL A 56 -1.10 2.53 -9.76
CA VAL A 56 -0.26 3.15 -8.72
C VAL A 56 1.18 3.39 -9.18
N PRO A 57 1.91 2.41 -9.77
CA PRO A 57 3.28 2.64 -10.18
C PRO A 57 3.44 3.76 -11.20
N ASP A 58 2.53 3.83 -12.17
CA ASP A 58 2.63 4.76 -13.29
C ASP A 58 2.17 6.16 -12.88
N GLU A 59 1.11 6.26 -12.08
CA GLU A 59 0.62 7.54 -11.58
C GLU A 59 1.59 8.20 -10.60
N LEU A 60 2.24 7.43 -9.72
CA LEU A 60 3.27 7.97 -8.85
C LEU A 60 4.49 8.48 -9.64
N LYS A 61 4.87 7.81 -10.72
CA LYS A 61 5.96 8.27 -11.60
C LYS A 61 5.59 9.51 -12.40
N ARG A 62 4.36 9.59 -12.92
CA ARG A 62 3.85 10.75 -13.66
C ARG A 62 3.68 11.99 -12.78
N ASN A 63 3.41 11.78 -11.48
CA ASN A 63 3.12 12.84 -10.53
C ASN A 63 4.14 12.83 -9.37
N PRO A 64 5.42 13.20 -9.61
CA PRO A 64 6.45 13.16 -8.58
C PRO A 64 6.15 14.08 -7.40
N ALA A 65 5.28 15.08 -7.54
CA ALA A 65 4.85 15.96 -6.45
C ALA A 65 4.08 15.23 -5.32
N ILE A 66 3.61 14.00 -5.55
CA ILE A 66 2.92 13.19 -4.54
C ILE A 66 3.91 12.76 -3.45
N LEU A 67 5.03 12.14 -3.82
CA LEU A 67 5.99 11.54 -2.86
C LEU A 67 7.41 12.13 -2.94
N GLY A 68 7.72 12.88 -3.99
CA GLY A 68 9.04 13.45 -4.26
C GLY A 68 10.09 12.38 -4.53
N SER A 69 11.27 12.52 -3.93
CA SER A 69 12.39 11.57 -4.02
C SER A 69 12.05 10.16 -3.53
N ARG A 70 10.97 9.99 -2.75
CA ARG A 70 10.53 8.71 -2.18
C ARG A 70 9.68 7.88 -3.15
N THR A 71 9.36 8.42 -4.32
CA THR A 71 8.50 7.78 -5.33
C THR A 71 8.97 6.37 -5.69
N SER A 72 10.25 6.19 -6.04
CA SER A 72 10.77 4.88 -6.45
C SER A 72 10.64 3.83 -5.34
N ALA A 73 10.97 4.21 -4.10
CA ALA A 73 10.87 3.31 -2.95
C ALA A 73 9.44 2.82 -2.71
N VAL A 74 8.45 3.71 -2.80
CA VAL A 74 7.03 3.34 -2.65
C VAL A 74 6.56 2.49 -3.82
N VAL A 75 6.96 2.81 -5.05
CA VAL A 75 6.60 2.02 -6.23
C VAL A 75 7.13 0.59 -6.13
N ASP A 76 8.39 0.41 -5.74
CA ASP A 76 9.00 -0.91 -5.64
C ASP A 76 8.37 -1.74 -4.51
N ALA A 77 8.13 -1.11 -3.35
CA ALA A 77 7.44 -1.75 -2.24
C ALA A 77 6.00 -2.14 -2.61
N PHE A 78 5.27 -1.26 -3.30
CA PHE A 78 3.89 -1.51 -3.70
C PHE A 78 3.80 -2.62 -4.74
N ARG A 79 4.69 -2.64 -5.74
CA ARG A 79 4.78 -3.72 -6.73
C ARG A 79 5.06 -5.07 -6.08
N TYR A 80 5.88 -5.10 -5.03
CA TYR A 80 6.09 -6.34 -4.28
C TYR A 80 4.80 -6.82 -3.62
N LEU A 81 4.06 -5.94 -2.95
CA LEU A 81 2.77 -6.30 -2.34
C LEU A 81 1.75 -6.75 -3.38
N ASP A 82 1.50 -5.95 -4.43
CA ASP A 82 0.42 -6.18 -5.40
C ASP A 82 0.64 -7.44 -6.24
N HIS A 83 1.87 -7.68 -6.72
CA HIS A 83 2.14 -8.80 -7.60
C HIS A 83 2.75 -10.00 -6.87
N ASN A 84 3.85 -9.79 -6.14
CA ASN A 84 4.65 -10.92 -5.64
C ASN A 84 4.03 -11.54 -4.38
N ALA A 85 3.72 -10.73 -3.37
CA ALA A 85 3.18 -11.22 -2.11
C ALA A 85 1.78 -11.83 -2.32
N ARG A 86 0.89 -11.12 -3.02
CA ARG A 86 -0.46 -11.63 -3.31
C ARG A 86 -0.46 -12.90 -4.17
N ALA A 87 0.41 -13.02 -5.17
CA ALA A 87 0.52 -14.27 -5.94
C ALA A 87 0.92 -15.47 -5.07
N LYS A 88 1.78 -15.26 -4.08
CA LYS A 88 2.28 -16.33 -3.20
C LYS A 88 1.31 -16.75 -2.09
N PHE A 89 0.58 -15.78 -1.52
CA PHE A 89 -0.25 -16.00 -0.33
C PHE A 89 -1.77 -15.91 -0.56
N VAL A 90 -2.22 -15.08 -1.49
CA VAL A 90 -3.66 -14.81 -1.70
C VAL A 90 -4.22 -15.66 -2.83
N TYR A 91 -3.49 -15.73 -3.95
CA TYR A 91 -3.90 -16.50 -5.13
C TYR A 91 -3.24 -17.87 -5.22
N GLY A 92 -2.16 -18.07 -4.47
CA GLY A 92 -1.39 -19.31 -4.42
C GLY A 92 -1.17 -19.76 -2.98
N ASN A 93 -0.40 -20.84 -2.82
CA ASN A 93 -0.06 -21.40 -1.52
C ASN A 93 1.44 -21.70 -1.43
N SER A 94 2.28 -20.78 -1.92
CA SER A 94 3.74 -20.92 -2.01
C SER A 94 4.50 -19.91 -1.15
N GLY A 95 3.80 -19.10 -0.36
CA GLY A 95 4.38 -18.07 0.49
C GLY A 95 5.22 -18.65 1.63
N THR A 96 6.43 -18.13 1.79
CA THR A 96 7.36 -18.50 2.87
C THR A 96 7.36 -17.47 3.99
N ARG A 97 7.89 -17.81 5.17
CA ARG A 97 8.10 -16.83 6.25
C ARG A 97 8.94 -15.62 5.81
N ALA A 98 9.94 -15.85 4.96
CA ALA A 98 10.78 -14.77 4.42
C ALA A 98 9.98 -13.84 3.48
N ASP A 99 9.07 -14.39 2.69
CA ASP A 99 8.16 -13.58 1.85
C ASP A 99 7.19 -12.76 2.69
N LEU A 100 6.63 -13.35 3.76
CA LEU A 100 5.73 -12.64 4.66
C LEU A 100 6.43 -11.47 5.35
N GLU A 101 7.66 -11.70 5.80
CA GLU A 101 8.49 -10.67 6.43
C GLU A 101 8.85 -9.56 5.43
N LYS A 102 9.13 -9.90 4.17
CA LYS A 102 9.35 -8.90 3.12
C LYS A 102 8.07 -8.11 2.83
N ALA A 103 6.90 -8.76 2.82
CA ALA A 103 5.62 -8.09 2.63
C ALA A 103 5.35 -7.10 3.77
N ARG A 104 5.60 -7.50 5.02
CA ARG A 104 5.51 -6.63 6.19
C ARG A 104 6.40 -5.39 6.06
N LYS A 105 7.68 -5.58 5.72
CA LYS A 105 8.63 -4.47 5.54
C LYS A 105 8.22 -3.52 4.40
N SER A 106 7.75 -4.07 3.27
CA SER A 106 7.23 -3.27 2.17
C SER A 106 6.03 -2.44 2.59
N PHE A 107 5.08 -3.03 3.32
CA PHE A 107 3.94 -2.34 3.88
C PHE A 107 4.35 -1.20 4.83
N GLU A 108 5.20 -1.49 5.81
CA GLU A 108 5.66 -0.51 6.80
C GLU A 108 6.40 0.67 6.14
N ALA A 109 7.24 0.41 5.15
CA ALA A 109 7.92 1.46 4.39
C ALA A 109 6.93 2.40 3.69
N ILE A 110 5.90 1.85 3.04
CA ILE A 110 4.86 2.65 2.38
C ILE A 110 4.10 3.50 3.40
N VAL A 111 3.67 2.89 4.51
CA VAL A 111 2.91 3.57 5.56
C VAL A 111 3.72 4.72 6.15
N SER A 112 4.97 4.49 6.54
CA SER A 112 5.85 5.53 7.09
C SER A 112 5.99 6.72 6.14
N ILE A 113 6.30 6.46 4.87
CA ILE A 113 6.45 7.51 3.86
C ILE A 113 5.13 8.27 3.64
N CYS A 114 4.00 7.56 3.57
CA CYS A 114 2.72 8.20 3.35
C CYS A 114 2.26 9.02 4.56
N GLU A 115 2.49 8.54 5.78
CA GLU A 115 2.16 9.29 7.00
C GLU A 115 2.98 10.59 7.10
N GLU A 116 4.28 10.55 6.76
CA GLU A 116 5.10 11.77 6.67
C GLU A 116 4.58 12.77 5.62
N VAL A 117 4.14 12.29 4.46
CA VAL A 117 3.60 13.14 3.40
C VAL A 117 2.22 13.70 3.76
N LEU A 118 1.44 12.97 4.55
CA LEU A 118 0.08 13.33 4.94
C LEU A 118 0.01 14.28 6.13
N ALA A 119 1.02 14.28 7.00
CA ALA A 119 1.24 15.30 8.03
C ALA A 119 1.21 16.72 7.44
#